data_AF-A0A1Q7ZPH1-F1
#
_entry.id   AF-A0A1Q7ZPH1-F1
#
_cell.length_a   1.000
_cell.length_b   1.000
_cell.length_c   1.000
_cell.angle_alpha   90.00
_cell.angle_beta   90.00
_cell.angle_gamma   90.00
#
_symmetry.space_group_name_H-M   'P 1'
#
loop_
_entity.id
_entity.type
_entity.pdbx_description
1 polymer ?
#
loop_
_entity_poly.entity_id
_entity_poly.type
_entity_poly.pdbx_seq_one_letter_code
_entity_poly.pdbx_strand_id
1 'polypeptide(L)'
;MLAKFSREHWHDEDEVRFTVQGHGVFRVNPKTSPVVSIEVEPGDLIRVPRGTLHWFDLCTDKQIRCIRLFQDPSGWTPSYTDSGVDENFEPVCLGRAFIA
;
A
#
# COMPACT_ATOMS: atom_id res chain seq x y z
N MET A 1 -10.95 -2.68 9.55
CA MET A 1 -10.43 -1.57 8.71
C MET A 1 -9.23 -2.04 7.89
N LEU A 2 -8.20 -2.62 8.52
CA LEU A 2 -6.99 -3.12 7.82
C LEU A 2 -7.26 -4.21 6.78
N ALA A 3 -8.20 -5.13 7.05
CA ALA A 3 -8.58 -6.19 6.11
C ALA A 3 -9.06 -5.69 4.73
N LYS A 4 -9.41 -4.41 4.58
CA LYS A 4 -9.79 -3.82 3.29
C LYS A 4 -8.58 -3.45 2.44
N PHE A 5 -7.44 -3.16 3.06
CA PHE A 5 -6.22 -2.67 2.41
C PHE A 5 -5.21 -3.78 2.16
N SER A 6 -5.21 -4.82 3.01
CA SER A 6 -4.24 -5.92 2.96
C SER A 6 -4.53 -6.96 1.87
N ARG A 7 -5.66 -6.84 1.16
CA ARG A 7 -6.01 -7.71 0.03
C ARG A 7 -5.58 -7.07 -1.26
N GLU A 8 -5.08 -7.84 -2.22
CA GLU A 8 -4.70 -7.29 -3.53
C GLU A 8 -5.92 -6.66 -4.25
N HIS A 9 -5.74 -5.43 -4.71
CA HIS A 9 -6.76 -4.66 -5.42
C HIS A 9 -6.13 -3.66 -6.39
N TRP A 10 -7.01 -2.98 -7.13
CA TRP A 10 -6.67 -1.84 -7.96
C TRP A 10 -7.78 -0.78 -7.90
N HIS A 11 -7.48 0.42 -8.40
CA HIS A 11 -8.40 1.56 -8.44
C HIS A 11 -8.49 2.15 -9.85
N ASP A 12 -9.64 2.72 -10.22
CA ASP A 12 -9.85 3.46 -11.47
C ASP A 12 -9.16 4.84 -11.48
N GLU A 13 -8.79 5.33 -10.30
CA GLU A 13 -8.00 6.55 -10.08
C GLU A 13 -6.63 6.23 -9.47
N ASP A 14 -5.75 7.23 -9.46
CA ASP A 14 -4.46 7.10 -8.79
C ASP A 14 -4.67 7.12 -7.26
N GLU A 15 -4.03 6.20 -6.56
CA GLU A 15 -3.96 6.23 -5.11
C GLU A 15 -2.79 7.12 -4.67
N VAL A 16 -3.10 8.28 -4.10
CA VAL A 16 -2.10 9.23 -3.59
C VAL A 16 -2.18 9.32 -2.06
N ARG A 17 -1.03 9.13 -1.41
CA ARG A 17 -0.87 9.17 0.06
C ARG A 17 0.36 9.97 0.45
N PHE A 18 0.17 10.92 1.36
CA PHE A 18 1.26 11.61 2.03
C PHE A 18 1.30 11.18 3.49
N THR A 19 2.40 10.56 3.92
CA THR A 19 2.55 10.04 5.28
C THR A 19 2.98 11.16 6.22
N VAL A 20 2.20 11.37 7.29
CA VAL A 20 2.47 12.42 8.29
C VAL A 20 2.97 11.87 9.62
N GLN A 21 2.73 10.59 9.91
CA GLN A 21 3.18 9.91 11.12
C GLN A 21 3.16 8.39 10.92
N GLY A 22 4.06 7.66 11.58
CA GLY A 22 4.10 6.20 11.52
C GLY A 22 4.60 5.70 10.17
N HIS A 23 4.38 4.41 9.89
CA HIS A 23 4.91 3.78 8.69
C HIS A 23 4.09 2.57 8.25
N GLY A 24 4.30 2.18 7.00
CA GLY A 24 3.61 1.06 6.36
C GLY A 24 4.29 0.67 5.06
N VAL A 25 3.86 -0.44 4.47
CA VAL A 25 4.44 -0.95 3.23
C VAL A 25 3.37 -1.09 2.16
N PHE A 26 3.62 -0.46 1.02
CA PHE A 26 2.89 -0.70 -0.22
C PHE A 26 3.57 -1.83 -0.97
N ARG A 27 2.81 -2.84 -1.36
CA ARG A 27 3.27 -3.88 -2.26
C ARG A 27 2.63 -3.69 -3.61
N VAL A 28 3.46 -3.53 -4.63
CA VAL A 28 3.05 -3.34 -6.01
C VAL A 28 3.37 -4.61 -6.78
N ASN A 29 2.38 -5.13 -7.52
CA ASN A 29 2.49 -6.37 -8.29
C ASN A 29 2.37 -6.12 -9.80
N PRO A 30 3.47 -5.77 -10.49
CA PRO A 30 3.45 -5.61 -11.94
C PRO A 30 3.33 -6.97 -12.63
N LYS A 31 2.56 -7.04 -13.71
CA LYS A 31 2.35 -8.32 -14.46
C LYS A 31 3.64 -8.90 -15.08
N THR A 32 4.68 -8.09 -15.24
CA THR A 32 5.90 -8.45 -15.98
C THR A 32 7.15 -8.50 -15.11
N SER A 33 7.05 -8.28 -13.80
CA SER A 33 8.19 -8.27 -12.90
C SER A 33 7.79 -8.77 -11.50
N PRO A 34 8.77 -9.10 -10.64
CA PRO A 34 8.47 -9.44 -9.26
C PRO A 34 7.73 -8.33 -8.51
N VAL A 35 7.03 -8.73 -7.43
CA VAL A 35 6.40 -7.80 -6.49
C VAL A 35 7.48 -6.89 -5.88
N VAL A 36 7.20 -5.60 -5.86
CA VAL A 36 8.06 -4.58 -5.26
C VAL A 36 7.42 -4.09 -3.97
N SER A 37 8.18 -4.09 -2.88
CA SER A 37 7.76 -3.54 -1.59
C SER A 37 8.34 -2.13 -1.43
N ILE A 38 7.49 -1.18 -1.07
CA ILE A 38 7.82 0.23 -0.88
C ILE A 38 7.36 0.61 0.53
N GLU A 39 8.31 0.72 1.44
CA GLU A 39 8.06 1.25 2.79
C GLU A 39 7.91 2.78 2.71
N VAL A 40 6.93 3.32 3.42
CA VAL A 40 6.68 4.77 3.51
C VAL A 40 6.75 5.22 4.96
N GLU A 41 7.40 6.35 5.18
CA GLU A 41 7.61 6.98 6.49
C GLU A 41 7.20 8.47 6.47
N PRO A 42 7.20 9.18 7.61
CA PRO A 42 6.75 10.57 7.65
C PRO A 42 7.55 11.48 6.71
N GLY A 43 6.84 12.18 5.82
CA GLY A 43 7.44 13.02 4.77
C GLY A 43 7.36 12.41 3.38
N ASP A 44 7.05 11.11 3.26
CA ASP A 44 6.92 10.46 1.96
C ASP A 44 5.57 10.76 1.30
N LEU A 45 5.64 11.03 0.00
CA LEU A 45 4.49 11.08 -0.89
C LEU A 45 4.60 9.91 -1.88
N ILE A 46 3.62 9.02 -1.86
CA ILE A 46 3.48 7.96 -2.86
C ILE A 46 2.27 8.21 -3.74
N ARG A 47 2.46 7.98 -5.05
CA ARG A 47 1.39 7.92 -6.05
C ARG A 47 1.44 6.55 -6.71
N VAL A 48 0.45 5.72 -6.44
CA VAL A 48 0.22 4.45 -7.13
C VAL A 48 -0.71 4.74 -8.31
N PRO A 49 -0.27 4.54 -9.57
CA PRO A 49 -1.11 4.82 -10.73
C PRO A 49 -2.38 3.97 -10.77
N ARG A 50 -3.44 4.50 -11.39
CA ARG A 50 -4.67 3.73 -11.66
C ARG A 50 -4.37 2.40 -12.36
N GLY A 51 -5.17 1.38 -12.06
CA GLY A 51 -5.03 0.04 -12.65
C GLY A 51 -3.80 -0.74 -12.19
N THR A 52 -2.96 -0.18 -11.33
CA THR A 52 -1.85 -0.91 -10.70
C THR A 52 -2.38 -1.87 -9.65
N LEU A 53 -2.00 -3.14 -9.73
CA LEU A 53 -2.27 -4.13 -8.68
C LEU A 53 -1.39 -3.83 -7.48
N HIS A 54 -2.02 -3.64 -6.33
CA HIS A 54 -1.32 -3.34 -5.09
C HIS A 54 -2.13 -3.73 -3.86
N TRP A 55 -1.46 -3.75 -2.72
CA TRP A 55 -2.06 -3.79 -1.39
C TRP A 55 -1.17 -3.03 -0.41
N PHE A 56 -1.71 -2.77 0.78
CA PHE A 56 -1.04 -2.05 1.82
C PHE A 56 -1.16 -2.77 3.16
N ASP A 57 -0.01 -2.92 3.82
CA ASP A 57 0.09 -3.47 5.16
C ASP A 57 0.69 -2.45 6.12
N LEU A 58 0.18 -2.44 7.34
CA LEU A 58 0.86 -1.78 8.44
C LEU A 58 2.05 -2.61 8.89
N CYS A 59 3.11 -1.92 9.30
CA CYS A 59 4.25 -2.53 9.98
C CYS A 59 3.85 -3.05 11.38
N THR A 60 4.81 -3.66 12.08
CA THR A 60 4.58 -4.33 13.38
C THR A 60 4.03 -3.40 14.47
N ASP A 61 4.35 -2.11 14.44
CA ASP A 61 3.84 -1.09 15.37
C ASP A 61 2.37 -0.71 15.12
N LYS A 62 1.82 -1.11 13.97
CA LYS A 62 0.45 -0.88 13.53
C LYS A 62 0.01 0.58 13.61
N GLN A 63 0.90 1.51 13.30
CA GLN A 63 0.60 2.94 13.31
C GLN A 63 0.96 3.62 11.99
N ILE A 64 -0.03 4.23 11.35
CA ILE A 64 0.18 5.19 10.26
C ILE A 64 -0.88 6.28 10.29
N ARG A 65 -0.49 7.49 9.90
CA ARG A 65 -1.41 8.58 9.59
C ARG A 65 -1.00 9.16 8.24
N CYS A 66 -1.95 9.21 7.32
CA CYS A 66 -1.73 9.75 5.98
C CYS A 66 -2.79 10.79 5.62
N ILE A 67 -2.38 11.78 4.83
CA ILE A 67 -3.29 12.59 4.02
C ILE A 67 -3.56 11.81 2.74
N ARG A 68 -4.85 11.69 2.40
CA ARG A 68 -5.31 11.01 1.18
C ARG A 68 -5.74 12.09 0.18
N LEU A 69 -5.17 12.07 -1.02
CA LEU A 69 -5.53 13.00 -2.10
C LEU A 69 -6.34 12.23 -3.15
N PHE A 70 -7.46 12.81 -3.59
CA PHE A 70 -8.39 12.23 -4.55
C PHE A 70 -8.73 13.25 -5.63
N GLN A 71 -9.00 12.79 -6.86
CA GLN A 71 -9.62 13.64 -7.88
C GLN A 71 -11.13 13.69 -7.65
N ASP A 72 -11.75 12.52 -7.43
CA ASP A 72 -13.15 12.40 -7.04
C ASP A 72 -13.31 11.61 -5.72
N PRO A 73 -14.27 11.97 -4.84
CA PRO A 73 -14.54 11.24 -3.60
C PRO A 73 -14.86 9.75 -3.77
N SER A 74 -15.27 9.29 -4.96
CA SER A 74 -15.55 7.88 -5.27
C SER A 74 -14.32 7.07 -5.68
N GLY A 75 -13.21 7.74 -6.04
CA GLY A 75 -12.00 7.12 -6.61
C GLY A 75 -11.24 6.18 -5.67
N TRP A 76 -11.61 6.07 -4.40
CA TRP A 76 -11.00 5.13 -3.44
C TRP A 76 -11.63 3.74 -3.44
N THR A 77 -12.68 3.50 -4.22
CA THR A 77 -13.37 2.20 -4.23
C THR A 77 -12.43 1.11 -4.78
N PRO A 78 -12.08 0.07 -4.00
CA PRO A 78 -11.17 -0.97 -4.46
C PRO A 78 -11.88 -2.02 -5.31
N SER A 79 -11.24 -2.41 -6.39
CA SER A 79 -11.58 -3.60 -7.18
C SER A 79 -10.66 -4.74 -6.77
N TYR A 80 -11.16 -5.68 -5.97
CA TYR A 80 -10.40 -6.83 -5.48
C TYR A 80 -10.15 -7.85 -6.58
N THR A 81 -8.96 -8.45 -6.59
CA THR A 81 -8.57 -9.47 -7.59
C THR A 81 -8.88 -10.90 -7.15
N ASP A 82 -8.97 -11.15 -5.84
CA ASP A 82 -9.08 -12.49 -5.25
C ASP A 82 -7.96 -13.46 -5.71
N SER A 83 -6.79 -12.92 -6.05
CA SER A 83 -5.66 -13.70 -6.56
C SER A 83 -4.92 -14.52 -5.49
N GLY A 84 -5.05 -14.13 -4.21
CA GLY A 84 -4.31 -14.73 -3.09
C GLY A 84 -2.81 -14.44 -3.11
N VAL A 85 -2.33 -13.53 -3.97
CA VAL A 85 -0.90 -13.19 -4.05
C VAL A 85 -0.43 -12.56 -2.74
N ASP A 86 -1.26 -11.71 -2.14
CA ASP A 86 -1.02 -11.03 -0.87
C ASP A 86 -0.75 -11.99 0.29
N GLU A 87 -1.37 -13.18 0.29
CA GLU A 87 -1.20 -14.19 1.34
C GLU A 87 0.23 -14.76 1.42
N ASN A 88 1.03 -14.58 0.36
CA ASN A 88 2.42 -15.03 0.32
C ASN A 88 3.40 -14.03 0.97
N PHE A 89 2.92 -12.90 1.48
CA PHE A 89 3.74 -11.83 2.03
C PHE A 89 3.35 -11.51 3.46
N GLU A 90 4.33 -11.59 4.37
CA GLU A 90 4.14 -11.16 5.75
C GLU A 90 4.02 -9.62 5.84
N PRO A 91 3.17 -9.07 6.72
CA PRO A 91 3.02 -7.63 6.94
C PRO A 91 4.20 -7.05 7.75
N VAL A 92 5.42 -7.34 7.31
CA VAL A 92 6.68 -6.95 7.94
C VAL A 92 7.37 -5.90 7.07
N CYS A 93 7.79 -4.82 7.72
CA CYS A 93 8.61 -3.77 7.13
C CYS A 93 10.07 -4.10 7.45
N LEU A 94 10.88 -4.25 6.40
CA LEU A 94 12.28 -4.70 6.48
C LEU A 94 13.28 -3.53 6.46
N GLY A 95 12.82 -2.32 6.79
CA GLY A 95 13.63 -1.11 6.83
C GLY A 95 14.80 -1.18 7.82
N ARG A 96 15.51 -0.05 7.99
CA ARG A 96 16.77 0.03 8.76
C ARG A 96 16.70 -0.57 10.17
N ALA A 97 15.54 -0.55 10.81
CA ALA A 97 15.34 -1.14 12.13
C ALA A 97 15.49 -2.67 12.18
N PHE A 98 15.37 -3.38 11.04
CA PHE A 98 15.42 -4.83 10.97
C PHE A 98 16.85 -5.39 10.78
N ILE A 99 17.80 -4.54 10.35
CA ILE A 99 19.21 -4.91 10.09
C ILE A 99 20.14 -4.39 11.21
N ALA A 100 19.62 -3.53 12.10
CA ALA A 100 20.37 -2.92 13.19
C ALA A 100 20.52 -3.83 14.42
#